data_AF-A0A4Y3L394-F1
#
_entry.id   AF-A0A4Y3L394-F1
#
_cell.length_a   1.000
_cell.length_b   1.000
_cell.length_c   1.000
_cell.angle_alpha   90.00
_cell.angle_beta   90.00
_cell.angle_gamma   90.00
#
_symmetry.space_group_name_H-M   'P 1'
#
loop_
_entity.id
_entity.type
_entity.pdbx_description
1 polymer ?
#
loop_
_entity_poly.entity_id
_entity_poly.type
_entity_poly.pdbx_seq_one_letter_code
_entity_poly.pdbx_strand_id
1 'polypeptide(L)'
;MHTRQQLRLRGVMISYAGPDPTVNAANPPQITLPAPTVADLRTTAAWTLTVMPVDAQGIFSSAGTLPWSTPLTGVATSPGGCSLQWIALNAAVAGVRMNDGNRTDVIYYGLLPAGTPIANVGGCESSGVSTGPNGQQVTMAHEVGHGAGLAHGPCGTPGDPGYPAYEPYHPASTPTASLGEYGLDPRNGQVHRPTEKDLMSYCGPPWMSLYHQGRLTNNARLNPTRIRSQRWKAPMYIHPHLWPWEYIPDPPQWERGPHEVVRMRAERVVSIIGVVERGELRVTEVTRVAALPQVHGGRPTAFVAELVDAEGRVISAADVQRLPARSCGCGCSGEDGGGGAEDSYVLSVLLPDLERGAALRVTGTGADGERTEVWRVEAPERPVEIDGFEVRLESGAGVARWELAAPDEGWTAALQFSPDDGRSWNSLAAGITDNRCEFSVEDLPSRAELVFRLLVHDGFSTVTAETRATSAPRPVQLVVMHPQDGAVVGAGQPLRLWASTEGEVLAEPERGRWYVDEEQVGRGFDDWVVAPAAGEHTVRVECDSDTGTSVAEARFTTVDSE
;
A
#
# COMPACT_ATOMS: atom_id res chain seq x y z
N MET A 1 30.30 -8.44 -1.17
CA MET A 1 29.06 -9.14 -1.62
C MET A 1 28.03 -8.05 -1.81
N HIS A 2 27.53 -7.82 -3.03
CA HIS A 2 26.62 -6.71 -3.28
C HIS A 2 25.17 -7.16 -3.03
N THR A 3 24.41 -6.39 -2.25
CA THR A 3 22.96 -6.58 -2.11
C THR A 3 22.27 -5.55 -3.00
N ARG A 4 21.28 -5.98 -3.79
CA ARG A 4 20.32 -5.10 -4.48
C ARG A 4 18.97 -5.23 -3.78
N GLN A 5 18.37 -4.11 -3.37
CA GLN A 5 17.04 -4.05 -2.77
C GLN A 5 16.10 -3.29 -3.71
N GLN A 6 14.84 -3.65 -3.75
CA GLN A 6 13.87 -3.01 -4.62
C GLN A 6 12.57 -2.80 -3.86
N LEU A 7 12.08 -1.55 -3.88
CA LEU A 7 10.77 -1.22 -3.36
C LEU A 7 9.69 -1.80 -4.28
N ARG A 8 8.77 -2.57 -3.70
CA ARG A 8 7.58 -3.06 -4.40
C ARG A 8 6.34 -2.50 -3.71
N LEU A 9 5.67 -1.57 -4.37
CA LEU A 9 4.48 -0.92 -3.86
C LEU A 9 3.27 -1.33 -4.67
N ARG A 10 2.19 -1.63 -3.95
CA ARG A 10 0.90 -1.93 -4.55
C ARG A 10 -0.12 -0.92 -4.04
N GLY A 11 -0.58 -0.07 -4.94
CA GLY A 11 -1.45 1.05 -4.63
C GLY A 11 -2.91 0.62 -4.57
N VAL A 12 -3.61 0.96 -3.49
CA VAL A 12 -5.09 0.97 -3.46
C VAL A 12 -5.51 2.39 -3.81
N MET A 13 -6.08 2.58 -4.99
CA MET A 13 -6.40 3.91 -5.52
C MET A 13 -7.75 4.35 -4.99
N ILE A 14 -7.75 5.31 -4.06
CA ILE A 14 -8.96 5.69 -3.36
C ILE A 14 -9.64 6.81 -4.13
N SER A 15 -10.95 6.70 -4.40
CA SER A 15 -11.76 7.84 -4.85
C SER A 15 -12.48 8.45 -3.65
N TYR A 16 -12.76 9.76 -3.69
CA TYR A 16 -13.47 10.44 -2.62
C TYR A 16 -14.77 11.06 -3.12
N ALA A 17 -15.91 10.67 -2.55
CA ALA A 17 -17.21 11.28 -2.83
C ALA A 17 -17.95 11.52 -1.51
N GLY A 18 -17.86 12.73 -0.97
CA GLY A 18 -18.38 13.02 0.36
C GLY A 18 -18.34 14.50 0.75
N PRO A 19 -18.77 14.82 1.99
CA PRO A 19 -18.79 16.18 2.50
C PRO A 19 -17.38 16.71 2.77
N ASP A 20 -17.12 17.97 2.44
CA ASP A 20 -15.91 18.70 2.83
C ASP A 20 -16.16 19.68 4.00
N PRO A 21 -16.01 19.22 5.25
CA PRO A 21 -16.17 20.08 6.42
C PRO A 21 -15.02 21.08 6.62
N THR A 22 -13.93 21.02 5.83
CA THR A 22 -12.83 21.99 5.93
C THR A 22 -13.20 23.35 5.33
N VAL A 23 -14.14 23.36 4.38
CA VAL A 23 -14.68 24.59 3.78
C VAL A 23 -15.77 25.22 4.64
N ASN A 24 -16.71 24.41 5.13
CA ASN A 24 -17.77 24.87 6.04
C ASN A 24 -18.25 23.73 6.93
N ALA A 25 -17.87 23.75 8.20
CA ALA A 25 -18.22 22.69 9.14
C ALA A 25 -19.74 22.57 9.43
N ALA A 26 -20.51 23.65 9.30
CA ALA A 26 -21.95 23.65 9.59
C ALA A 26 -22.81 23.22 8.39
N ASN A 27 -22.32 23.44 7.17
CA ASN A 27 -22.97 23.01 5.93
C ASN A 27 -21.89 22.63 4.90
N PRO A 28 -21.28 21.44 5.04
CA PRO A 28 -20.15 21.04 4.20
C PRO A 28 -20.61 20.82 2.76
N PRO A 29 -19.94 21.44 1.76
CA PRO A 29 -20.21 21.13 0.36
C PRO A 29 -19.87 19.67 0.06
N GLN A 30 -20.59 19.06 -0.88
CA GLN A 30 -20.24 17.75 -1.41
C GLN A 30 -19.18 17.90 -2.50
N ILE A 31 -18.12 17.10 -2.43
CA ILE A 31 -17.07 17.06 -3.45
C ILE A 31 -16.92 15.64 -3.99
N THR A 32 -16.45 15.53 -5.23
CA THR A 32 -16.12 14.26 -5.86
C THR A 32 -14.74 14.38 -6.48
N LEU A 33 -13.82 13.54 -6.02
CA LEU A 33 -12.43 13.47 -6.44
C LEU A 33 -12.17 12.08 -7.04
N PRO A 34 -11.66 11.99 -8.28
CA PRO A 34 -11.37 10.72 -8.92
C PRO A 34 -10.23 9.99 -8.19
N ALA A 35 -10.16 8.67 -8.36
CA ALA A 35 -9.05 7.89 -7.83
C ALA A 35 -7.73 8.27 -8.54
N PRO A 36 -6.60 8.38 -7.80
CA PRO A 36 -5.27 8.50 -8.39
C PRO A 36 -4.90 7.30 -9.28
N THR A 37 -3.84 7.45 -10.06
CA THR A 37 -3.33 6.43 -10.98
C THR A 37 -2.06 5.74 -10.46
N VAL A 38 -1.62 4.67 -11.12
CA VAL A 38 -0.28 4.08 -10.86
C VAL A 38 0.85 5.07 -11.16
N ALA A 39 0.65 6.00 -12.10
CA ALA A 39 1.61 7.08 -12.37
C ALA A 39 1.71 8.04 -11.17
N ASP A 40 0.59 8.40 -10.55
CA ASP A 40 0.53 9.19 -9.31
C ASP A 40 1.22 8.48 -8.14
N LEU A 41 1.05 7.15 -8.03
CA LEU A 41 1.74 6.35 -7.03
C LEU A 41 3.26 6.40 -7.23
N ARG A 42 3.73 6.31 -8.49
CA ARG A 42 5.15 6.43 -8.84
C ARG A 42 5.69 7.80 -8.48
N THR A 43 5.07 8.88 -8.97
CA THR A 43 5.53 10.25 -8.68
C THR A 43 5.54 10.51 -7.18
N THR A 44 4.51 10.10 -6.43
CA THR A 44 4.46 10.29 -4.98
C THR A 44 5.58 9.51 -4.27
N ALA A 45 6.01 8.36 -4.80
CA ALA A 45 7.09 7.55 -4.25
C ALA A 45 8.51 8.04 -4.60
N ALA A 46 8.67 9.12 -5.37
CA ALA A 46 9.99 9.56 -5.82
C ALA A 46 10.93 9.89 -4.65
N TRP A 47 10.42 10.54 -3.60
CA TRP A 47 11.20 10.80 -2.39
C TRP A 47 11.55 9.49 -1.65
N THR A 48 10.60 8.55 -1.54
CA THR A 48 10.83 7.24 -0.93
C THR A 48 12.00 6.49 -1.59
N LEU A 49 12.03 6.45 -2.92
CA LEU A 49 13.14 5.84 -3.68
C LEU A 49 14.46 6.63 -3.56
N THR A 50 14.40 7.91 -3.23
CA THR A 50 15.59 8.75 -3.01
C THR A 50 16.24 8.44 -1.66
N VAL A 51 15.43 8.34 -0.59
CA VAL A 51 15.95 8.28 0.80
C VAL A 51 16.10 6.87 1.34
N MET A 52 15.37 5.88 0.81
CA MET A 52 15.48 4.49 1.25
C MET A 52 16.62 3.76 0.52
N PRO A 53 17.25 2.74 1.14
CA PRO A 53 18.33 1.97 0.53
C PRO A 53 17.80 0.97 -0.51
N VAL A 54 17.16 1.46 -1.56
CA VAL A 54 16.55 0.69 -2.66
C VAL A 54 17.07 1.15 -4.02
N ASP A 55 16.82 0.35 -5.05
CA ASP A 55 17.08 0.71 -6.44
C ASP A 55 16.26 1.94 -6.86
N ALA A 56 16.81 2.75 -7.78
CA ALA A 56 16.13 3.91 -8.34
C ALA A 56 14.91 3.52 -9.19
N GLN A 57 14.76 2.25 -9.57
CA GLN A 57 13.56 1.71 -10.20
C GLN A 57 12.83 0.76 -9.25
N GLY A 58 11.69 1.21 -8.73
CA GLY A 58 10.74 0.38 -7.97
C GLY A 58 9.79 -0.42 -8.87
N ILE A 59 9.03 -1.34 -8.28
CA ILE A 59 7.91 -2.03 -8.94
C ILE A 59 6.61 -1.48 -8.38
N PHE A 60 5.77 -0.94 -9.25
CA PHE A 60 4.52 -0.28 -8.89
C PHE A 60 3.37 -0.90 -9.66
N SER A 61 2.28 -1.24 -8.96
CA SER A 61 1.06 -1.78 -9.57
C SER A 61 -0.17 -1.41 -8.75
N SER A 62 -1.35 -1.55 -9.34
CA SER A 62 -2.61 -1.36 -8.65
C SER A 62 -3.05 -2.63 -7.91
N ALA A 63 -3.60 -2.48 -6.71
CA ALA A 63 -4.45 -3.45 -6.01
C ALA A 63 -5.94 -3.11 -6.20
N GLY A 64 -6.26 -2.24 -7.15
CA GLY A 64 -7.60 -1.82 -7.48
C GLY A 64 -8.05 -0.53 -6.80
N THR A 65 -9.29 -0.15 -7.08
CA THR A 65 -9.90 1.07 -6.56
C THR A 65 -10.77 0.82 -5.33
N LEU A 66 -10.81 1.82 -4.44
CA LEU A 66 -11.69 1.83 -3.26
C LEU A 66 -12.51 3.14 -3.24
N PRO A 67 -13.85 3.10 -3.30
CA PRO A 67 -14.66 4.27 -3.04
C PRO A 67 -14.66 4.64 -1.55
N TRP A 68 -14.51 5.93 -1.26
CA TRP A 68 -14.54 6.45 0.10
C TRP A 68 -15.37 7.73 0.18
N SER A 69 -16.13 7.90 1.27
CA SER A 69 -17.04 9.04 1.45
C SER A 69 -16.93 9.72 2.81
N THR A 70 -16.14 9.16 3.72
CA THR A 70 -16.00 9.70 5.07
C THR A 70 -14.85 10.71 5.12
N PRO A 71 -15.07 11.99 5.45
CA PRO A 71 -13.97 12.95 5.59
C PRO A 71 -13.00 12.50 6.68
N LEU A 72 -11.71 12.86 6.54
CA LEU A 72 -10.62 12.49 7.45
C LEU A 72 -10.26 13.64 8.40
N THR A 73 -11.27 14.33 8.90
CA THR A 73 -11.15 15.53 9.76
C THR A 73 -11.18 15.26 11.26
N GLY A 74 -11.20 14.00 11.67
CA GLY A 74 -11.11 13.54 13.05
C GLY A 74 -9.70 13.77 13.58
N VAL A 75 -9.60 14.35 14.77
CA VAL A 75 -8.33 14.75 15.36
C VAL A 75 -7.67 13.56 16.06
N ALA A 76 -6.43 13.25 15.69
CA ALA A 76 -5.59 12.37 16.51
C ALA A 76 -5.15 13.12 17.77
N THR A 77 -5.46 12.58 18.95
CA THR A 77 -5.18 13.21 20.25
C THR A 77 -3.78 12.92 20.78
N SER A 78 -3.10 11.92 20.22
CA SER A 78 -1.73 11.54 20.59
C SER A 78 -0.78 11.88 19.43
N PRO A 79 0.36 12.54 19.68
CA PRO A 79 1.40 12.70 18.67
C PRO A 79 1.83 11.33 18.13
N GLY A 80 1.86 11.20 16.80
CA GLY A 80 2.18 9.93 16.17
C GLY A 80 0.98 9.00 15.97
N GLY A 81 -0.19 9.35 16.51
CA GLY A 81 -1.41 8.55 16.46
C GLY A 81 -2.22 8.75 15.18
N CYS A 82 -2.99 7.72 14.84
CA CYS A 82 -4.05 7.82 13.82
C CYS A 82 -5.39 8.17 14.47
N SER A 83 -6.24 8.92 13.77
CA SER A 83 -7.63 9.12 14.22
C SER A 83 -8.53 7.95 13.82
N LEU A 84 -9.71 7.83 14.44
CA LEU A 84 -10.67 6.77 14.14
C LEU A 84 -11.05 6.67 12.65
N GLN A 85 -11.11 7.81 11.96
CA GLN A 85 -11.44 7.84 10.53
C GLN A 85 -10.31 7.28 9.67
N TRP A 86 -9.05 7.53 10.03
CA TRP A 86 -7.89 6.91 9.40
C TRP A 86 -7.81 5.41 9.69
N ILE A 87 -8.12 5.00 10.93
CA ILE A 87 -8.23 3.58 11.31
C ILE A 87 -9.30 2.88 10.48
N ALA A 88 -10.47 3.50 10.32
CA ALA A 88 -11.56 2.97 9.49
C ALA A 88 -11.19 2.90 8.00
N LEU A 89 -10.49 3.91 7.47
CA LEU A 89 -9.97 3.89 6.10
C LEU A 89 -8.98 2.75 5.90
N ASN A 90 -8.01 2.59 6.79
CA ASN A 90 -7.02 1.50 6.71
C ASN A 90 -7.65 0.12 6.89
N ALA A 91 -8.77 -0.01 7.62
CA ALA A 91 -9.55 -1.25 7.66
C ALA A 91 -10.14 -1.58 6.27
N ALA A 92 -10.69 -0.59 5.57
CA ALA A 92 -11.21 -0.79 4.21
C ALA A 92 -10.09 -1.09 3.19
N VAL A 93 -8.94 -0.40 3.29
CA VAL A 93 -7.75 -0.70 2.48
C VAL A 93 -7.21 -2.11 2.78
N ALA A 94 -7.29 -2.58 4.03
CA ALA A 94 -6.94 -3.96 4.39
C ALA A 94 -7.92 -4.98 3.78
N GLY A 95 -9.20 -4.64 3.62
CA GLY A 95 -10.18 -5.42 2.86
C GLY A 95 -9.79 -5.57 1.39
N VAL A 96 -9.36 -4.49 0.74
CA VAL A 96 -8.81 -4.54 -0.63
C VAL A 96 -7.55 -5.41 -0.69
N ARG A 97 -6.63 -5.27 0.27
CA ARG A 97 -5.45 -6.14 0.38
C ARG A 97 -5.83 -7.61 0.51
N MET A 98 -6.90 -7.92 1.24
CA MET A 98 -7.41 -9.28 1.39
C MET A 98 -7.97 -9.79 0.05
N ASN A 99 -8.77 -8.98 -0.63
CA ASN A 99 -9.23 -9.24 -1.99
C ASN A 99 -8.07 -9.39 -2.99
N ASP A 100 -6.92 -8.78 -2.73
CA ASP A 100 -5.73 -8.93 -3.56
C ASP A 100 -4.84 -10.13 -3.19
N GLY A 101 -5.34 -11.03 -2.35
CA GLY A 101 -4.65 -12.27 -1.95
C GLY A 101 -3.77 -12.14 -0.71
N ASN A 102 -3.86 -11.02 0.03
CA ASN A 102 -3.08 -10.74 1.24
C ASN A 102 -1.56 -10.91 1.03
N ARG A 103 -1.08 -10.40 -0.10
CA ARG A 103 0.32 -10.55 -0.53
C ARG A 103 1.31 -10.02 0.52
N THR A 104 2.42 -10.73 0.73
CA THR A 104 3.49 -10.34 1.66
C THR A 104 4.78 -9.91 0.95
N ASP A 105 4.84 -10.08 -0.37
CA ASP A 105 5.99 -9.70 -1.22
C ASP A 105 5.98 -8.22 -1.62
N VAL A 106 4.96 -7.47 -1.20
CA VAL A 106 4.75 -6.05 -1.50
C VAL A 106 4.38 -5.27 -0.24
N ILE A 107 4.54 -3.94 -0.28
CA ILE A 107 3.92 -3.02 0.66
C ILE A 107 2.64 -2.47 0.01
N TYR A 108 1.52 -2.55 0.72
CA TYR A 108 0.27 -1.94 0.27
C TYR A 108 0.20 -0.48 0.71
N TYR A 109 -0.19 0.39 -0.23
CA TYR A 109 -0.33 1.81 0.03
C TYR A 109 -1.68 2.34 -0.48
N GLY A 110 -2.57 2.79 0.41
CA GLY A 110 -3.76 3.55 0.05
C GLY A 110 -3.37 4.95 -0.43
N LEU A 111 -3.68 5.28 -1.67
CA LEU A 111 -3.38 6.60 -2.24
C LEU A 111 -4.66 7.42 -2.35
N LEU A 112 -4.76 8.44 -1.52
CA LEU A 112 -5.89 9.37 -1.50
C LEU A 112 -5.72 10.45 -2.57
N PRO A 113 -6.82 10.94 -3.18
CA PRO A 113 -6.73 12.04 -4.13
C PRO A 113 -6.33 13.34 -3.40
N ALA A 114 -5.56 14.17 -4.10
CA ALA A 114 -5.25 15.51 -3.63
C ALA A 114 -6.56 16.30 -3.41
N GLY A 115 -6.63 17.02 -2.29
CA GLY A 115 -7.85 17.75 -1.89
C GLY A 115 -8.83 16.95 -1.03
N THR A 116 -8.52 15.69 -0.68
CA THR A 116 -9.31 14.94 0.32
C THR A 116 -9.37 15.74 1.63
N PRO A 117 -10.56 15.94 2.24
CA PRO A 117 -10.70 16.69 3.48
C PRO A 117 -9.97 15.99 4.64
N ILE A 118 -8.84 16.56 5.07
CA ILE A 118 -7.96 16.00 6.10
C ILE A 118 -7.73 17.08 7.18
N ALA A 119 -7.76 16.68 8.46
CA ALA A 119 -7.37 17.56 9.57
C ALA A 119 -5.85 17.50 9.85
N ASN A 120 -5.45 16.94 10.99
CA ASN A 120 -4.06 17.01 11.48
C ASN A 120 -3.23 15.73 11.26
N VAL A 121 -3.80 14.70 10.63
CA VAL A 121 -3.11 13.44 10.34
C VAL A 121 -2.75 13.43 8.85
N GLY A 122 -1.45 13.54 8.54
CA GLY A 122 -0.97 13.59 7.15
C GLY A 122 -0.96 12.23 6.45
N GLY A 123 -0.79 11.15 7.20
CA GLY A 123 -0.75 9.76 6.76
C GLY A 123 -0.92 8.83 7.96
N CYS A 124 -1.17 7.55 7.71
CA CYS A 124 -1.29 6.55 8.76
C CYS A 124 -0.93 5.16 8.26
N GLU A 125 -0.07 4.47 9.01
CA GLU A 125 0.11 3.03 8.92
C GLU A 125 -0.60 2.32 10.07
N SER A 126 -1.55 1.47 9.70
CA SER A 126 -2.23 0.55 10.59
C SER A 126 -2.77 -0.61 9.77
N SER A 127 -3.28 -1.65 10.42
CA SER A 127 -3.91 -2.77 9.69
C SER A 127 -2.97 -3.48 8.69
N GLY A 128 -1.65 -3.30 8.85
CA GLY A 128 -0.63 -3.78 7.93
C GLY A 128 -0.68 -3.12 6.54
N VAL A 129 -1.25 -1.92 6.45
CA VAL A 129 -1.31 -1.10 5.23
C VAL A 129 -0.96 0.35 5.59
N SER A 130 -0.34 1.04 4.65
CA SER A 130 0.00 2.46 4.78
C SER A 130 -0.99 3.28 3.94
N THR A 131 -1.41 4.47 4.37
CA THR A 131 -2.26 5.35 3.56
C THR A 131 -1.82 6.80 3.64
N GLY A 132 -1.91 7.54 2.54
CA GLY A 132 -1.65 8.97 2.51
C GLY A 132 -2.04 9.65 1.18
N PRO A 133 -1.95 10.99 1.10
CA PRO A 133 -2.40 11.76 -0.06
C PRO A 133 -1.43 11.74 -1.24
N ASN A 134 -1.99 11.77 -2.45
CA ASN A 134 -1.25 11.98 -3.69
C ASN A 134 -0.42 13.28 -3.62
N GLY A 135 0.83 13.21 -4.08
CA GLY A 135 1.79 14.31 -4.07
C GLY A 135 2.51 14.54 -2.74
N GLN A 136 2.09 13.91 -1.63
CA GLN A 136 2.74 14.07 -0.32
C GLN A 136 3.92 13.09 -0.16
N GLN A 137 5.02 13.36 -0.86
CA GLN A 137 6.12 12.39 -1.00
C GLN A 137 6.85 12.06 0.32
N VAL A 138 7.05 13.06 1.18
CA VAL A 138 7.70 12.85 2.49
C VAL A 138 6.80 12.01 3.38
N THR A 139 5.49 12.26 3.35
CA THR A 139 4.49 11.43 4.04
C THR A 139 4.53 10.00 3.52
N MET A 140 4.54 9.79 2.20
CA MET A 140 4.66 8.43 1.65
C MET A 140 5.93 7.74 2.14
N ALA A 141 7.08 8.41 2.16
CA ALA A 141 8.31 7.83 2.68
C ALA A 141 8.21 7.47 4.17
N HIS A 142 7.55 8.29 4.98
CA HIS A 142 7.27 8.03 6.39
C HIS A 142 6.39 6.78 6.56
N GLU A 143 5.25 6.72 5.87
CA GLU A 143 4.31 5.60 6.03
C GLU A 143 4.84 4.29 5.42
N VAL A 144 5.62 4.36 4.32
CA VAL A 144 6.34 3.18 3.79
C VAL A 144 7.43 2.73 4.77
N GLY A 145 8.04 3.66 5.51
CA GLY A 145 8.94 3.35 6.61
C GLY A 145 8.26 2.50 7.69
N HIS A 146 7.05 2.89 8.12
CA HIS A 146 6.22 2.07 9.01
C HIS A 146 5.87 0.71 8.40
N GLY A 147 5.47 0.67 7.13
CA GLY A 147 5.19 -0.57 6.39
C GLY A 147 6.40 -1.50 6.27
N ALA A 148 7.62 -0.96 6.33
CA ALA A 148 8.88 -1.68 6.40
C ALA A 148 9.33 -2.02 7.83
N GLY A 149 8.54 -1.65 8.84
CA GLY A 149 8.74 -1.99 10.24
C GLY A 149 9.47 -0.94 11.08
N LEU A 150 9.67 0.28 10.58
CA LEU A 150 10.23 1.37 11.37
C LEU A 150 9.23 1.90 12.39
N ALA A 151 9.75 2.35 13.53
CA ALA A 151 9.02 3.15 14.51
C ALA A 151 9.41 4.63 14.33
N HIS A 152 8.72 5.54 15.02
CA HIS A 152 9.07 6.95 14.95
C HIS A 152 10.49 7.25 15.47
N GLY A 153 11.11 8.32 14.96
CA GLY A 153 12.26 8.96 15.58
C GLY A 153 11.82 9.84 16.77
N PRO A 154 12.62 9.94 17.86
CA PRO A 154 12.21 10.63 19.08
C PRO A 154 12.29 12.17 18.99
N CYS A 155 11.49 12.78 18.11
CA CYS A 155 11.34 14.24 18.01
C CYS A 155 9.93 14.60 17.54
N GLY A 156 9.23 15.43 18.32
CA GLY A 156 7.82 15.79 18.06
C GLY A 156 6.83 14.65 18.31
N THR A 157 7.31 13.47 18.71
CA THR A 157 6.53 12.26 18.99
C THR A 157 7.39 11.29 19.82
N PRO A 158 6.79 10.39 20.64
CA PRO A 158 7.54 9.27 21.23
C PRO A 158 8.17 8.40 20.14
N GLY A 159 9.49 8.18 20.23
CA GLY A 159 10.26 7.43 19.24
C GLY A 159 10.72 6.05 19.73
N ASP A 160 11.39 5.32 18.85
CA ASP A 160 12.06 4.06 19.17
C ASP A 160 13.03 4.26 20.36
N PRO A 161 12.87 3.53 21.48
CA PRO A 161 13.75 3.64 22.63
C PRO A 161 15.21 3.30 22.32
N GLY A 162 15.45 2.51 21.27
CA GLY A 162 16.78 2.16 20.78
C GLY A 162 17.38 3.21 19.85
N TYR A 163 16.73 4.35 19.59
CA TYR A 163 17.26 5.40 18.75
C TYR A 163 18.44 6.11 19.46
N PRO A 164 19.63 6.19 18.85
CA PRO A 164 20.83 6.70 19.51
C PRO A 164 20.83 8.24 19.65
N ALA A 165 21.52 8.74 20.68
CA ALA A 165 21.98 10.11 20.73
C ALA A 165 23.37 10.20 20.07
N TYR A 166 23.55 11.10 19.12
CA TYR A 166 24.80 11.27 18.37
C TYR A 166 25.59 12.47 18.87
N GLU A 167 26.63 12.23 19.67
CA GLU A 167 27.60 13.27 20.06
C GLU A 167 28.46 13.68 18.85
N PRO A 168 28.86 14.96 18.70
CA PRO A 168 28.61 16.11 19.57
C PRO A 168 27.28 16.85 19.30
N TYR A 169 26.44 16.32 18.39
CA TYR A 169 25.22 17.00 17.94
C TYR A 169 24.10 16.94 18.98
N HIS A 170 24.09 15.88 19.79
CA HIS A 170 23.11 15.63 20.85
C HIS A 170 23.78 15.09 22.10
N PRO A 171 23.46 15.67 23.29
CA PRO A 171 23.95 15.15 24.54
C PRO A 171 23.57 13.68 24.70
N ALA A 172 24.49 12.89 25.25
CA ALA A 172 24.26 11.50 25.62
C ALA A 172 22.92 11.35 26.34
N SER A 173 22.18 10.26 26.04
CA SER A 173 20.86 9.95 26.61
C SER A 173 19.70 10.91 26.27
N THR A 174 19.90 11.88 25.36
CA THR A 174 18.83 12.78 24.89
C THR A 174 18.64 12.72 23.36
N PRO A 175 18.21 11.57 22.82
CA PRO A 175 18.03 11.43 21.37
C PRO A 175 16.91 12.38 20.91
N THR A 176 17.19 13.19 19.88
CA THR A 176 16.20 14.11 19.27
C THR A 176 16.06 13.86 17.77
N ALA A 177 16.07 12.57 17.40
CA ALA A 177 15.95 12.09 16.01
C ALA A 177 16.98 12.70 15.05
N SER A 178 18.23 12.89 15.47
CA SER A 178 19.27 13.39 14.56
C SER A 178 19.72 12.34 13.56
N LEU A 179 20.18 12.79 12.39
CA LEU A 179 20.75 11.90 11.37
C LEU A 179 22.01 11.18 11.86
N GLY A 180 22.79 11.86 12.71
CA GLY A 180 24.07 11.40 13.27
C GLY A 180 25.25 11.53 12.33
N GLU A 181 25.01 11.59 11.02
CA GLU A 181 26.02 11.72 9.97
C GLU A 181 25.52 12.62 8.83
N TYR A 182 26.42 12.99 7.93
CA TYR A 182 26.07 13.72 6.73
C TYR A 182 25.26 12.84 5.76
N GLY A 183 24.12 13.36 5.29
CA GLY A 183 23.38 12.78 4.18
C GLY A 183 23.78 13.42 2.85
N LEU A 184 23.58 12.70 1.75
CA LEU A 184 23.76 13.21 0.39
C LEU A 184 22.48 12.95 -0.41
N ASP A 185 21.87 14.00 -0.92
CA ASP A 185 20.75 13.90 -1.84
C ASP A 185 21.26 13.56 -3.26
N PRO A 186 20.99 12.35 -3.77
CA PRO A 186 21.48 11.91 -5.07
C PRO A 186 20.70 12.52 -6.25
N ARG A 187 19.85 13.54 -6.06
CA ARG A 187 19.14 14.22 -7.17
C ARG A 187 19.76 15.56 -7.56
N ASN A 188 20.39 16.23 -6.61
CA ASN A 188 20.95 17.57 -6.79
C ASN A 188 22.31 17.76 -6.08
N GLY A 189 22.80 16.76 -5.34
CA GLY A 189 24.06 16.83 -4.60
C GLY A 189 23.98 17.59 -3.28
N GLN A 190 22.78 17.95 -2.81
CA GLN A 190 22.60 18.62 -1.51
C GLN A 190 23.15 17.76 -0.37
N VAL A 191 23.95 18.38 0.49
CA VAL A 191 24.49 17.73 1.69
C VAL A 191 23.61 18.08 2.89
N HIS A 192 23.03 17.05 3.51
CA HIS A 192 22.25 17.15 4.73
C HIS A 192 23.16 17.09 5.96
N ARG A 193 22.96 17.99 6.92
CA ARG A 193 23.82 18.08 8.11
C ARG A 193 23.43 17.01 9.15
N PRO A 194 24.39 16.51 9.95
CA PRO A 194 24.11 15.55 11.02
C PRO A 194 23.03 16.01 12.03
N THR A 195 22.87 17.32 12.21
CA THR A 195 21.89 17.94 13.12
C THR A 195 20.46 17.96 12.58
N GLU A 196 20.27 17.71 11.28
CA GLU A 196 18.94 17.56 10.68
C GLU A 196 18.23 16.32 11.22
N LYS A 197 16.96 16.15 10.85
CA LYS A 197 16.03 15.27 11.55
C LYS A 197 15.66 14.07 10.71
N ASP A 198 15.56 12.93 11.38
CA ASP A 198 15.13 11.69 10.75
C ASP A 198 13.71 11.83 10.22
N LEU A 199 13.46 11.33 9.01
CA LEU A 199 12.18 11.41 8.33
C LEU A 199 11.05 10.71 9.08
N MET A 200 11.35 9.74 9.96
CA MET A 200 10.38 9.09 10.85
C MET A 200 10.07 9.94 12.10
N SER A 201 10.62 11.14 12.23
CA SER A 201 10.27 12.11 13.27
C SER A 201 9.36 13.21 12.71
N TYR A 202 8.81 14.05 13.58
CA TYR A 202 7.98 15.21 13.19
C TYR A 202 8.74 16.54 13.27
N CYS A 203 10.06 16.46 13.29
CA CYS A 203 10.95 17.61 13.26
C CYS A 203 11.62 17.71 11.90
N GLY A 204 12.05 18.92 11.51
CA GLY A 204 12.67 19.16 10.22
C GLY A 204 13.99 19.93 10.30
N PRO A 205 14.73 20.03 9.18
CA PRO A 205 14.45 19.39 7.88
C PRO A 205 14.55 17.85 7.91
N PRO A 206 13.69 17.11 7.17
CA PRO A 206 13.67 15.65 7.21
C PRO A 206 14.67 15.02 6.22
N TRP A 207 15.39 13.99 6.67
CA TRP A 207 16.23 13.11 5.86
C TRP A 207 16.32 11.70 6.48
N MET A 208 16.88 10.72 5.77
CA MET A 208 17.09 9.39 6.34
C MET A 208 18.27 9.40 7.32
N SER A 209 18.07 9.02 8.59
CA SER A 209 19.18 8.82 9.51
C SER A 209 19.96 7.54 9.23
N LEU A 210 21.20 7.50 9.72
CA LEU A 210 22.00 6.27 9.72
C LEU A 210 21.30 5.12 10.47
N TYR A 211 20.57 5.45 11.55
CA TYR A 211 19.85 4.47 12.36
C TYR A 211 18.76 3.74 11.55
N HIS A 212 17.86 4.49 10.93
CA HIS A 212 16.79 3.90 10.14
C HIS A 212 17.28 3.32 8.81
N GLN A 213 18.29 3.93 8.18
CA GLN A 213 18.95 3.34 7.02
C GLN A 213 19.53 1.95 7.32
N GLY A 214 20.16 1.79 8.49
CA GLY A 214 20.66 0.49 8.96
C GLY A 214 19.57 -0.56 9.11
N ARG A 215 18.39 -0.18 9.62
CA ARG A 215 17.23 -1.09 9.77
C ARG A 215 16.53 -1.42 8.46
N LEU A 216 16.62 -0.56 7.45
CA LEU A 216 16.11 -0.82 6.11
C LEU A 216 17.10 -1.61 5.24
N THR A 217 18.36 -1.70 5.65
CA THR A 217 19.37 -2.49 4.93
C THR A 217 19.16 -3.99 5.14
N ASN A 218 19.05 -4.75 4.05
CA ASN A 218 18.63 -6.16 4.02
C ASN A 218 17.24 -6.42 4.64
N ASN A 219 16.35 -5.43 4.63
CA ASN A 219 14.99 -5.58 5.14
C ASN A 219 14.13 -6.39 4.18
N ALA A 220 13.48 -7.46 4.66
CA ALA A 220 12.68 -8.36 3.83
C ALA A 220 11.56 -7.66 3.04
N ARG A 221 10.99 -6.56 3.56
CA ARG A 221 9.96 -5.75 2.87
C ARG A 221 10.49 -4.96 1.68
N LEU A 222 11.82 -4.81 1.57
CA LEU A 222 12.51 -4.16 0.45
C LEU A 222 13.18 -5.17 -0.50
N ASN A 223 12.78 -6.45 -0.43
CA ASN A 223 13.19 -7.52 -1.34
C ASN A 223 14.71 -7.56 -1.64
N PRO A 224 15.58 -7.78 -0.62
CA PRO A 224 17.02 -7.85 -0.81
C PRO A 224 17.41 -9.10 -1.59
N THR A 225 18.20 -8.90 -2.64
CA THR A 225 18.79 -9.96 -3.45
C THR A 225 20.30 -9.91 -3.36
N ARG A 226 20.93 -11.05 -3.06
CA ARG A 226 22.39 -11.16 -3.04
C ARG A 226 22.92 -11.37 -4.46
N ILE A 227 23.71 -10.41 -4.93
CA ILE A 227 24.45 -10.49 -6.19
C ILE A 227 25.79 -11.17 -5.89
N ARG A 228 25.95 -12.44 -6.30
CA ARG A 228 27.25 -13.12 -6.29
C ARG A 228 27.97 -12.81 -7.60
N SER A 229 29.22 -12.37 -7.53
CA SER A 229 30.00 -11.82 -8.65
C SER A 229 30.45 -12.82 -9.73
N GLN A 230 30.06 -14.09 -9.69
CA GLN A 230 30.67 -15.12 -10.57
C GLN A 230 29.73 -16.18 -11.17
N ARG A 231 28.41 -16.12 -10.95
CA ARG A 231 27.47 -16.98 -11.68
C ARG A 231 26.40 -16.12 -12.30
N TRP A 232 26.26 -16.25 -13.63
CA TRP A 232 25.08 -15.78 -14.34
C TRP A 232 23.84 -16.33 -13.61
N LYS A 233 23.00 -15.42 -13.11
CA LYS A 233 21.63 -15.73 -12.75
C LYS A 233 20.78 -15.19 -13.87
N ALA A 234 19.86 -16.00 -14.38
CA ALA A 234 18.81 -15.49 -15.25
C ALA A 234 18.17 -14.26 -14.58
N PRO A 235 18.01 -13.14 -15.29
CA PRO A 235 17.29 -12.00 -14.74
C PRO A 235 15.90 -12.49 -14.32
N MET A 236 15.60 -12.37 -13.03
CA MET A 236 14.28 -12.70 -12.52
C MET A 236 13.38 -11.51 -12.84
N TYR A 237 12.68 -11.58 -13.96
CA TYR A 237 11.61 -10.64 -14.26
C TYR A 237 10.48 -10.88 -13.27
N ILE A 238 10.29 -9.94 -12.34
CA ILE A 238 9.19 -9.99 -11.39
C ILE A 238 7.99 -9.38 -12.09
N HIS A 239 7.05 -10.23 -12.48
CA HIS A 239 5.81 -9.75 -13.06
C HIS A 239 4.91 -9.19 -11.95
N PRO A 240 4.50 -7.91 -11.98
CA PRO A 240 3.76 -7.28 -10.87
C PRO A 240 2.42 -7.96 -10.56
N HIS A 241 1.82 -8.60 -11.58
CA HIS A 241 0.51 -9.25 -11.48
C HIS A 241 0.55 -10.77 -11.26
N LEU A 242 1.73 -11.37 -11.16
CA LEU A 242 1.86 -12.80 -10.81
C LEU A 242 2.20 -12.93 -9.34
N TRP A 243 1.58 -13.89 -8.67
CA TRP A 243 1.92 -14.25 -7.31
C TRP A 243 3.16 -15.16 -7.32
N PRO A 244 4.33 -14.70 -6.81
CA PRO A 244 5.56 -15.45 -6.99
C PRO A 244 5.50 -16.88 -6.44
N TRP A 245 4.71 -17.12 -5.39
CA TRP A 245 4.59 -18.44 -4.75
C TRP A 245 3.79 -19.47 -5.56
N GLU A 246 3.00 -19.07 -6.55
CA GLU A 246 2.26 -20.03 -7.40
C GLU A 246 3.14 -20.71 -8.46
N TYR A 247 4.34 -20.16 -8.71
CA TYR A 247 5.21 -20.57 -9.83
C TYR A 247 6.50 -21.26 -9.43
N ILE A 248 6.94 -21.05 -8.19
CA ILE A 248 8.22 -21.58 -7.74
C ILE A 248 7.95 -22.90 -7.02
N PRO A 249 8.55 -24.04 -7.45
CA PRO A 249 8.34 -25.34 -6.83
C PRO A 249 8.99 -25.41 -5.45
N ASP A 250 8.36 -26.12 -4.51
CA ASP A 250 8.85 -26.33 -3.15
C ASP A 250 10.34 -26.72 -3.13
N PRO A 251 11.17 -26.09 -2.28
CA PRO A 251 12.51 -26.58 -2.09
C PRO A 251 12.45 -28.01 -1.50
N PRO A 252 13.35 -28.90 -1.94
CA PRO A 252 13.45 -30.23 -1.37
C PRO A 252 13.63 -30.20 0.15
N GLN A 253 13.15 -31.23 0.86
CA GLN A 253 13.14 -31.24 2.33
C GLN A 253 14.51 -30.96 2.99
N TRP A 254 15.61 -31.32 2.32
CA TRP A 254 16.99 -31.10 2.83
C TRP A 254 17.51 -29.67 2.62
N GLU A 255 16.83 -28.84 1.84
CA GLU A 255 17.12 -27.41 1.71
C GLU A 255 16.31 -26.57 2.70
N ARG A 256 15.33 -27.15 3.40
CA ARG A 256 14.45 -26.45 4.36
C ARG A 256 15.19 -26.14 5.66
N GLY A 257 15.43 -24.87 5.94
CA GLY A 257 15.95 -24.39 7.22
C GLY A 257 14.91 -24.38 8.36
N PRO A 258 15.31 -24.41 9.64
CA PRO A 258 14.40 -24.41 10.80
C PRO A 258 13.60 -23.10 10.99
N HIS A 259 13.93 -22.06 10.23
CA HIS A 259 13.20 -20.79 10.15
C HIS A 259 12.74 -20.47 8.72
N GLU A 260 12.85 -21.42 7.79
CA GLU A 260 12.39 -21.21 6.43
C GLU A 260 10.87 -21.42 6.35
N VAL A 261 10.21 -20.34 5.96
CA VAL A 261 8.78 -20.23 5.69
C VAL A 261 8.38 -21.39 4.76
N VAL A 262 7.48 -22.28 5.22
CA VAL A 262 6.69 -23.14 4.32
C VAL A 262 6.08 -22.19 3.30
N ARG A 263 6.34 -22.39 2.00
CA ARG A 263 5.91 -21.42 0.99
C ARG A 263 4.42 -21.14 1.14
N MET A 264 4.13 -19.86 1.25
CA MET A 264 2.81 -19.31 1.44
C MET A 264 2.00 -19.65 0.18
N ARG A 265 1.00 -20.52 0.28
CA ARG A 265 0.03 -20.76 -0.80
C ARG A 265 -1.25 -20.01 -0.45
N ALA A 266 -1.94 -19.48 -1.46
CA ALA A 266 -3.27 -18.93 -1.21
C ALA A 266 -4.21 -20.06 -0.78
N GLU A 267 -4.92 -19.84 0.32
CA GLU A 267 -5.91 -20.75 0.87
C GLU A 267 -7.27 -20.06 0.85
N ARG A 268 -8.35 -20.85 0.84
CA ARG A 268 -9.69 -20.30 1.02
C ARG A 268 -9.85 -19.90 2.48
N VAL A 269 -10.11 -18.62 2.71
CA VAL A 269 -10.27 -18.04 4.04
C VAL A 269 -11.56 -17.24 4.14
N VAL A 270 -12.20 -17.29 5.31
CA VAL A 270 -13.20 -16.31 5.71
C VAL A 270 -12.46 -15.19 6.45
N SER A 271 -12.39 -14.02 5.83
CA SER A 271 -11.83 -12.82 6.43
C SER A 271 -12.91 -12.06 7.17
N ILE A 272 -12.62 -11.71 8.43
CA ILE A 272 -13.45 -10.79 9.22
C ILE A 272 -12.58 -9.59 9.57
N ILE A 273 -13.03 -8.41 9.17
CA ILE A 273 -12.39 -7.14 9.50
C ILE A 273 -13.38 -6.32 10.31
N GLY A 274 -12.88 -5.68 11.37
CA GLY A 274 -13.70 -4.83 12.22
C GLY A 274 -12.88 -3.78 12.95
N VAL A 275 -13.58 -2.89 13.62
CA VAL A 275 -13.00 -1.88 14.50
C VAL A 275 -13.54 -2.11 15.90
N VAL A 276 -12.65 -2.11 16.89
CA VAL A 276 -13.03 -2.02 18.30
C VAL A 276 -12.93 -0.56 18.69
N GLU A 277 -13.94 -0.01 19.35
CA GLU A 277 -13.94 1.34 19.92
C GLU A 277 -14.49 1.28 21.35
N ARG A 278 -13.70 1.73 22.32
CA ARG A 278 -14.01 1.72 23.77
C ARG A 278 -14.48 0.36 24.27
N GLY A 279 -13.92 -0.72 23.72
CA GLY A 279 -14.26 -2.11 24.05
C GLY A 279 -15.47 -2.67 23.29
N GLU A 280 -16.18 -1.85 22.51
CA GLU A 280 -17.27 -2.31 21.65
C GLU A 280 -16.74 -2.77 20.29
N LEU A 281 -17.12 -3.98 19.89
CA LEU A 281 -16.76 -4.58 18.62
C LEU A 281 -17.76 -4.19 17.52
N ARG A 282 -17.26 -3.62 16.42
CA ARG A 282 -18.01 -3.44 15.18
C ARG A 282 -17.32 -4.14 14.02
N VAL A 283 -17.89 -5.24 13.54
CA VAL A 283 -17.46 -5.88 12.29
C VAL A 283 -17.89 -5.00 11.12
N THR A 284 -16.94 -4.69 10.24
CA THR A 284 -17.15 -3.84 9.06
C THR A 284 -17.31 -4.66 7.79
N GLU A 285 -16.64 -5.81 7.72
CA GLU A 285 -16.57 -6.61 6.51
C GLU A 285 -16.38 -8.09 6.84
N VAL A 286 -17.10 -8.94 6.11
CA VAL A 286 -16.94 -10.39 6.11
C VAL A 286 -16.87 -10.84 4.65
N THR A 287 -15.75 -11.43 4.25
CA THR A 287 -15.54 -11.90 2.88
C THR A 287 -14.96 -13.31 2.86
N ARG A 288 -15.32 -14.11 1.86
CA ARG A 288 -14.66 -15.39 1.58
C ARG A 288 -13.80 -15.25 0.34
N VAL A 289 -12.50 -15.39 0.48
CA VAL A 289 -11.53 -15.16 -0.60
C VAL A 289 -10.40 -16.19 -0.59
N ALA A 290 -9.67 -16.28 -1.70
CA ALA A 290 -8.41 -17.01 -1.75
C ALA A 290 -7.25 -16.04 -1.44
N ALA A 291 -6.59 -16.23 -0.30
CA ALA A 291 -5.55 -15.34 0.18
C ALA A 291 -4.53 -16.07 1.05
N LEU A 292 -3.37 -15.45 1.32
CA LEU A 292 -2.43 -15.98 2.29
C LEU A 292 -3.07 -15.95 3.70
N PRO A 293 -3.11 -17.08 4.43
CA PRO A 293 -3.84 -17.21 5.70
C PRO A 293 -3.10 -16.58 6.91
N GLN A 294 -2.17 -15.66 6.67
CA GLN A 294 -1.31 -15.08 7.69
C GLN A 294 -1.68 -13.63 8.00
N VAL A 295 -1.93 -13.36 9.28
CA VAL A 295 -2.07 -12.00 9.80
C VAL A 295 -0.69 -11.49 10.21
N HIS A 296 -0.10 -10.60 9.41
CA HIS A 296 1.26 -10.12 9.65
C HIS A 296 1.27 -8.94 10.63
N GLY A 297 2.08 -9.02 11.69
CA GLY A 297 2.18 -7.95 12.70
C GLY A 297 0.99 -7.86 13.66
N GLY A 298 0.07 -8.83 13.61
CA GLY A 298 -1.05 -8.93 14.55
C GLY A 298 -0.60 -9.33 15.96
N ARG A 299 -1.35 -8.87 16.95
CA ARG A 299 -1.26 -9.30 18.35
C ARG A 299 -2.55 -10.01 18.73
N PRO A 300 -2.50 -11.21 19.33
CA PRO A 300 -3.70 -11.89 19.81
C PRO A 300 -4.48 -11.03 20.79
N THR A 301 -5.80 -11.14 20.75
CA THR A 301 -6.71 -10.52 21.72
C THR A 301 -7.36 -11.58 22.60
N ALA A 302 -8.20 -11.17 23.55
CA ALA A 302 -9.05 -12.08 24.32
C ALA A 302 -10.25 -12.62 23.52
N PHE A 303 -10.40 -12.20 22.27
CA PHE A 303 -11.50 -12.62 21.41
C PHE A 303 -11.10 -13.76 20.49
N VAL A 304 -12.06 -14.63 20.20
CA VAL A 304 -11.93 -15.72 19.23
C VAL A 304 -13.16 -15.70 18.34
N ALA A 305 -12.92 -15.77 17.03
CA ALA A 305 -13.96 -15.90 16.04
C ALA A 305 -14.21 -17.37 15.73
N GLU A 306 -15.47 -17.73 15.56
CA GLU A 306 -15.90 -19.11 15.32
C GLU A 306 -16.94 -19.13 14.19
N LEU A 307 -16.74 -20.03 13.24
CA LEU A 307 -17.75 -20.48 12.31
C LEU A 307 -18.44 -21.70 12.90
N VAL A 308 -19.77 -21.67 13.02
CA VAL A 308 -20.55 -22.73 13.68
C VAL A 308 -21.62 -23.30 12.74
N ASP A 309 -22.00 -24.56 12.97
CA ASP A 309 -23.12 -25.22 12.29
C ASP A 309 -24.48 -24.92 12.96
N ALA A 310 -25.55 -25.52 12.43
CA ALA A 310 -26.92 -25.32 12.90
C ALA A 310 -27.16 -25.84 14.34
N GLU A 311 -26.32 -26.77 14.81
CA GLU A 311 -26.35 -27.26 16.18
C GLU A 311 -25.43 -26.46 17.12
N GLY A 312 -24.74 -25.43 16.60
CA GLY A 312 -23.83 -24.58 17.35
C GLY A 312 -22.44 -25.20 17.58
N ARG A 313 -22.09 -26.27 16.88
CA ARG A 313 -20.75 -26.88 16.93
C ARG A 313 -19.79 -26.06 16.09
N VAL A 314 -18.55 -25.91 16.59
CA VAL A 314 -17.50 -25.13 15.91
C VAL A 314 -16.96 -25.93 14.72
N ILE A 315 -17.11 -25.38 13.52
CA ILE A 315 -16.53 -25.89 12.27
C ILE A 315 -15.08 -25.41 12.14
N SER A 316 -14.86 -24.12 12.41
CA SER A 316 -13.56 -23.45 12.25
C SER A 316 -13.45 -22.32 13.26
N ALA A 317 -12.25 -22.08 13.79
CA ALA A 317 -12.00 -21.02 14.75
C ALA A 317 -10.60 -20.43 14.57
N ALA A 318 -10.47 -19.14 14.90
CA ALA A 318 -9.20 -18.42 14.86
C ALA A 318 -9.19 -17.31 15.90
N ASP A 319 -8.01 -17.06 16.46
CA ASP A 319 -7.78 -15.95 17.38
C ASP A 319 -8.00 -14.62 16.65
N VAL A 320 -8.77 -13.73 17.28
CA VAL A 320 -8.94 -12.38 16.76
C VAL A 320 -7.66 -11.61 17.01
N GLN A 321 -7.05 -11.11 15.93
CA GLN A 321 -5.81 -10.36 15.99
C GLN A 321 -6.11 -8.87 15.99
N ARG A 322 -5.57 -8.14 16.96
CA ARG A 322 -5.42 -6.68 16.89
C ARG A 322 -4.29 -6.36 15.92
N LEU A 323 -4.54 -5.47 14.98
CA LEU A 323 -3.50 -4.88 14.15
C LEU A 323 -3.12 -3.53 14.75
N PRO A 324 -2.03 -3.46 15.54
CA PRO A 324 -1.63 -2.21 16.17
C PRO A 324 -1.32 -1.17 15.08
N ALA A 325 -1.84 0.04 15.24
CA ALA A 325 -1.25 1.17 14.54
C ALA A 325 0.19 1.30 15.03
N ARG A 326 1.15 1.61 14.15
CA ARG A 326 2.55 1.85 14.59
C ARG A 326 2.75 3.22 15.25
N SER A 327 1.69 3.71 15.89
CA SER A 327 1.72 4.79 16.86
C SER A 327 2.05 4.27 18.26
N CYS A 328 3.18 4.71 18.81
CA CYS A 328 3.52 4.67 20.23
C CYS A 328 3.19 3.36 20.99
N GLY A 329 4.06 2.37 20.87
CA GLY A 329 4.16 1.27 21.83
C GLY A 329 5.52 1.30 22.50
N CYS A 330 5.59 1.75 23.75
CA CYS A 330 6.76 1.64 24.61
C CYS A 330 7.37 0.24 24.47
N GLY A 331 8.67 0.19 24.18
CA GLY A 331 9.41 -1.06 24.16
C GLY A 331 9.44 -1.65 25.58
N CYS A 332 8.76 -2.77 25.78
CA CYS A 332 9.10 -3.71 26.83
C CYS A 332 9.19 -5.10 26.21
N SER A 333 10.42 -5.55 26.09
CA SER A 333 10.76 -6.95 26.29
C SER A 333 10.12 -7.46 27.57
N GLY A 334 9.29 -8.50 27.48
CA GLY A 334 8.90 -9.35 28.61
C GLY A 334 7.95 -8.72 29.63
N GLU A 335 6.90 -9.49 29.91
CA GLU A 335 6.06 -9.46 31.11
C GLU A 335 5.01 -8.33 31.26
N ASP A 336 3.83 -8.81 31.62
CA ASP A 336 2.58 -8.12 31.87
C ASP A 336 2.69 -6.89 32.78
N GLY A 337 2.05 -5.79 32.37
CA GLY A 337 1.87 -4.61 33.22
C GLY A 337 1.08 -3.52 32.50
N GLY A 338 -0.22 -3.43 32.79
CA GLY A 338 -1.18 -2.57 32.11
C GLY A 338 -0.91 -1.06 32.20
N GLY A 339 -1.35 -0.33 31.17
CA GLY A 339 -1.35 1.12 31.15
C GLY A 339 -1.52 1.69 29.75
N GLY A 340 -2.75 1.64 29.23
CA GLY A 340 -3.16 2.22 27.95
C GLY A 340 -3.42 1.17 26.88
N ALA A 341 -4.55 0.44 27.00
CA ALA A 341 -5.16 -0.08 25.79
C ALA A 341 -5.38 1.12 24.87
N GLU A 342 -4.93 1.05 23.62
CA GLU A 342 -5.53 1.93 22.61
C GLU A 342 -7.02 1.63 22.66
N ASP A 343 -7.83 2.59 23.11
CA ASP A 343 -9.28 2.42 23.24
C ASP A 343 -9.90 2.08 21.88
N SER A 344 -9.17 2.22 20.77
CA SER A 344 -9.65 1.82 19.45
C SER A 344 -8.57 1.21 18.57
N TYR A 345 -8.90 0.11 17.90
CA TYR A 345 -7.99 -0.58 16.99
C TYR A 345 -8.76 -1.39 15.94
N VAL A 346 -8.08 -1.72 14.82
CA VAL A 346 -8.61 -2.65 13.82
C VAL A 346 -8.34 -4.08 14.27
N LEU A 347 -9.34 -4.93 14.12
CA LEU A 347 -9.17 -6.37 14.22
C LEU A 347 -9.20 -7.03 12.86
N SER A 348 -8.50 -8.15 12.77
CA SER A 348 -8.54 -9.04 11.63
C SER A 348 -8.56 -10.49 12.10
N VAL A 349 -9.35 -11.28 11.39
CA VAL A 349 -9.45 -12.73 11.56
C VAL A 349 -9.36 -13.36 10.19
N LEU A 350 -8.61 -14.46 10.08
CA LEU A 350 -8.59 -15.34 8.92
C LEU A 350 -8.95 -16.75 9.38
N LEU A 351 -10.21 -17.14 9.17
CA LEU A 351 -10.69 -18.49 9.45
C LEU A 351 -10.48 -19.37 8.22
N PRO A 352 -10.04 -20.63 8.37
CA PRO A 352 -10.15 -21.62 7.30
C PRO A 352 -11.61 -21.73 6.79
N ASP A 353 -11.80 -21.57 5.48
CA ASP A 353 -13.10 -21.71 4.79
C ASP A 353 -13.39 -23.19 4.49
N LEU A 354 -13.85 -23.93 5.50
CA LEU A 354 -14.08 -25.39 5.41
C LEU A 354 -15.49 -25.73 4.92
N GLU A 355 -16.51 -25.03 5.44
CA GLU A 355 -17.92 -25.22 5.11
C GLU A 355 -18.65 -23.88 5.10
N ARG A 356 -19.89 -23.85 4.59
CA ARG A 356 -20.75 -22.66 4.67
C ARG A 356 -21.01 -22.29 6.14
N GLY A 357 -21.41 -23.25 6.97
CA GLY A 357 -21.86 -23.01 8.34
C GLY A 357 -23.26 -22.39 8.42
N ALA A 358 -23.76 -22.21 9.65
CA ALA A 358 -25.03 -21.57 9.96
C ALA A 358 -24.86 -20.18 10.58
N ALA A 359 -23.77 -19.93 11.32
CA ALA A 359 -23.49 -18.62 11.89
C ALA A 359 -21.98 -18.36 12.02
N LEU A 360 -21.61 -17.08 12.00
CA LEU A 360 -20.30 -16.59 12.45
C LEU A 360 -20.51 -15.86 13.77
N ARG A 361 -19.65 -16.12 14.74
CA ARG A 361 -19.68 -15.40 16.02
C ARG A 361 -18.29 -15.01 16.49
N VAL A 362 -18.21 -13.94 17.26
CA VAL A 362 -17.02 -13.58 18.03
C VAL A 362 -17.36 -13.70 19.49
N THR A 363 -16.48 -14.39 20.21
CA THR A 363 -16.60 -14.63 21.64
C THR A 363 -15.45 -13.96 22.38
N GLY A 364 -15.71 -13.33 23.52
CA GLY A 364 -14.70 -12.74 24.39
C GLY A 364 -14.64 -13.44 25.74
N THR A 365 -13.45 -13.58 26.29
CA THR A 365 -13.26 -14.12 27.65
C THR A 365 -13.22 -12.97 28.67
N GLY A 366 -14.17 -12.98 29.61
CA GLY A 366 -14.26 -12.03 30.72
C GLY A 366 -13.18 -12.23 31.78
N ALA A 367 -13.07 -11.30 32.73
CA ALA A 367 -12.10 -11.36 33.83
C ALA A 367 -12.34 -12.52 34.81
N ASP A 368 -13.56 -13.06 34.81
CA ASP A 368 -14.01 -14.26 35.52
C ASP A 368 -13.69 -15.56 34.76
N GLY A 369 -13.15 -15.47 33.54
CA GLY A 369 -12.89 -16.59 32.65
C GLY A 369 -14.13 -17.09 31.90
N GLU A 370 -15.28 -16.43 32.04
CA GLU A 370 -16.50 -16.79 31.31
C GLU A 370 -16.41 -16.29 29.87
N ARG A 371 -16.83 -17.15 28.93
CA ARG A 371 -16.81 -16.85 27.50
C ARG A 371 -18.17 -16.32 27.07
N THR A 372 -18.22 -15.06 26.67
CA THR A 372 -19.45 -14.39 26.25
C THR A 372 -19.45 -14.12 24.75
N GLU A 373 -20.60 -14.24 24.11
CA GLU A 373 -20.77 -13.87 22.70
C GLU A 373 -20.91 -12.35 22.61
N VAL A 374 -20.04 -11.70 21.84
CA VAL A 374 -20.01 -10.23 21.70
C VAL A 374 -20.47 -9.77 20.32
N TRP A 375 -20.48 -10.67 19.34
CA TRP A 375 -20.98 -10.40 18.00
C TRP A 375 -21.40 -11.70 17.34
N ARG A 376 -22.45 -11.65 16.51
CA ARG A 376 -22.97 -12.77 15.75
C ARG A 376 -23.65 -12.31 14.48
N VAL A 377 -23.44 -13.06 13.41
CA VAL A 377 -24.23 -12.97 12.18
C VAL A 377 -24.69 -14.37 11.77
N GLU A 378 -25.97 -14.49 11.46
CA GLU A 378 -26.57 -15.72 10.94
C GLU A 378 -26.41 -15.79 9.43
N ALA A 379 -26.27 -16.99 8.89
CA ALA A 379 -26.27 -17.20 7.46
C ALA A 379 -27.62 -16.77 6.86
N PRO A 380 -27.64 -15.99 5.77
CA PRO A 380 -28.88 -15.70 5.05
C PRO A 380 -29.60 -16.98 4.63
N GLU A 381 -30.93 -16.98 4.62
CA GLU A 381 -31.71 -18.17 4.22
C GLU A 381 -31.39 -18.61 2.79
N ARG A 382 -31.20 -17.63 1.89
CA ARG A 382 -30.81 -17.84 0.51
C ARG A 382 -29.57 -17.00 0.20
N PRO A 383 -28.48 -17.61 -0.31
CA PRO A 383 -27.33 -16.85 -0.79
C PRO A 383 -27.74 -15.91 -1.92
N VAL A 384 -27.02 -14.80 -2.07
CA VAL A 384 -27.12 -13.96 -3.26
C VAL A 384 -26.73 -14.77 -4.51
N GLU A 385 -27.43 -14.58 -5.62
CA GLU A 385 -27.15 -15.25 -6.90
C GLU A 385 -26.82 -14.21 -7.99
N ILE A 386 -25.92 -14.58 -8.91
CA ILE A 386 -25.51 -13.75 -10.05
C ILE A 386 -26.16 -14.31 -11.32
N ASP A 387 -27.04 -13.53 -11.95
CA ASP A 387 -27.74 -13.90 -13.18
C ASP A 387 -26.93 -13.60 -14.44
N GLY A 388 -26.06 -12.58 -14.38
CA GLY A 388 -25.23 -12.17 -15.49
C GLY A 388 -24.01 -11.40 -15.04
N PHE A 389 -22.90 -11.56 -15.76
CA PHE A 389 -21.67 -10.81 -15.55
C PHE A 389 -20.96 -10.59 -16.88
N GLU A 390 -20.71 -9.33 -17.22
CA GLU A 390 -19.94 -8.94 -18.40
C GLU A 390 -18.88 -7.90 -18.07
N VAL A 391 -17.77 -7.98 -18.80
CA VAL A 391 -16.71 -6.95 -18.79
C VAL A 391 -16.47 -6.52 -20.22
N ARG A 392 -16.47 -5.20 -20.43
CA ARG A 392 -16.11 -4.58 -21.71
C ARG A 392 -14.90 -3.69 -21.51
N LEU A 393 -13.91 -3.86 -22.40
CA LEU A 393 -12.70 -3.05 -22.41
C LEU A 393 -12.76 -2.11 -23.61
N GLU A 394 -12.64 -0.82 -23.36
CA GLU A 394 -12.57 0.24 -24.37
C GLU A 394 -11.20 0.95 -24.28
N SER A 395 -10.96 1.93 -25.15
CA SER A 395 -9.72 2.71 -25.09
C SER A 395 -9.72 3.56 -23.81
N GLY A 396 -8.82 3.24 -22.87
CA GLY A 396 -8.61 4.00 -21.63
C GLY A 396 -9.46 3.56 -20.43
N ALA A 397 -10.62 2.92 -20.64
CA ALA A 397 -11.50 2.51 -19.55
C ALA A 397 -12.11 1.11 -19.77
N GLY A 398 -12.34 0.40 -18.69
CA GLY A 398 -13.10 -0.84 -18.66
C GLY A 398 -14.37 -0.67 -17.83
N VAL A 399 -15.41 -1.39 -18.22
CA VAL A 399 -16.70 -1.39 -17.52
C VAL A 399 -17.14 -2.82 -17.24
N ALA A 400 -17.33 -3.13 -15.97
CA ALA A 400 -17.98 -4.34 -15.50
C ALA A 400 -19.46 -4.07 -15.18
N ARG A 401 -20.35 -4.98 -15.57
CA ARG A 401 -21.78 -4.94 -15.24
C ARG A 401 -22.26 -6.33 -14.84
N TRP A 402 -23.19 -6.39 -13.90
CA TRP A 402 -23.79 -7.64 -13.47
C TRP A 402 -25.24 -7.48 -13.04
N GLU A 403 -25.93 -8.61 -12.93
CA GLU A 403 -27.31 -8.72 -12.48
C GLU A 403 -27.37 -9.69 -11.31
N LEU A 404 -28.10 -9.32 -10.25
CA LEU A 404 -28.30 -10.13 -9.05
C LEU A 404 -29.75 -10.58 -8.95
N ALA A 405 -29.99 -11.86 -8.66
CA ALA A 405 -31.33 -12.38 -8.44
C ALA A 405 -31.81 -12.06 -7.02
N ALA A 406 -32.83 -11.22 -6.90
CA ALA A 406 -33.50 -10.89 -5.64
C ALA A 406 -32.55 -10.65 -4.44
N PRO A 407 -31.60 -9.69 -4.53
CA PRO A 407 -30.64 -9.47 -3.47
C PRO A 407 -31.37 -8.97 -2.21
N ASP A 408 -31.06 -9.57 -1.05
CA ASP A 408 -31.33 -8.95 0.24
C ASP A 408 -30.51 -7.64 0.37
N GLU A 409 -30.90 -6.73 1.25
CA GLU A 409 -30.09 -5.53 1.54
C GLU A 409 -28.73 -5.92 2.16
N GLY A 410 -27.68 -5.14 1.90
CA GLY A 410 -26.39 -5.29 2.60
C GLY A 410 -25.32 -6.14 1.90
N TRP A 411 -25.44 -6.38 0.58
CA TRP A 411 -24.36 -7.00 -0.19
C TRP A 411 -23.27 -6.00 -0.60
N THR A 412 -22.07 -6.52 -0.84
CA THR A 412 -20.96 -5.79 -1.47
C THR A 412 -20.32 -6.64 -2.55
N ALA A 413 -19.71 -6.01 -3.55
CA ALA A 413 -19.03 -6.69 -4.63
C ALA A 413 -17.55 -6.27 -4.72
N ALA A 414 -16.75 -7.20 -5.21
CA ALA A 414 -15.36 -6.99 -5.57
C ALA A 414 -15.10 -7.56 -6.97
N LEU A 415 -14.23 -6.91 -7.71
CA LEU A 415 -13.80 -7.31 -9.04
C LEU A 415 -12.32 -7.65 -9.00
N GLN A 416 -11.97 -8.77 -9.62
CA GLN A 416 -10.60 -9.23 -9.78
C GLN A 416 -10.31 -9.59 -11.23
N PHE A 417 -9.03 -9.66 -11.57
CA PHE A 417 -8.56 -10.25 -12.82
C PHE A 417 -7.40 -11.22 -12.59
N SER A 418 -7.24 -12.16 -13.51
CA SER A 418 -6.13 -13.10 -13.56
C SER A 418 -5.48 -13.07 -14.95
N PRO A 419 -4.16 -12.82 -15.04
CA PRO A 419 -3.40 -12.92 -16.29
C PRO A 419 -2.92 -14.34 -16.60
N ASP A 420 -3.24 -15.30 -15.74
CA ASP A 420 -2.62 -16.63 -15.71
C ASP A 420 -3.63 -17.75 -15.45
N ASP A 421 -4.81 -17.61 -16.05
CA ASP A 421 -5.87 -18.61 -16.07
C ASP A 421 -6.33 -19.06 -14.67
N GLY A 422 -6.43 -18.09 -13.76
CA GLY A 422 -6.94 -18.27 -12.40
C GLY A 422 -5.92 -18.74 -11.38
N ARG A 423 -4.62 -18.82 -11.72
CA ARG A 423 -3.56 -19.18 -10.76
C ARG A 423 -3.28 -18.06 -9.76
N SER A 424 -3.18 -16.82 -10.25
CA SER A 424 -3.02 -15.61 -9.45
C SER A 424 -4.20 -14.67 -9.71
N TRP A 425 -4.76 -14.09 -8.64
CA TRP A 425 -5.87 -13.14 -8.74
C TRP A 425 -5.42 -11.76 -8.26
N ASN A 426 -5.74 -10.72 -9.02
CA ASN A 426 -5.39 -9.34 -8.71
C ASN A 426 -6.67 -8.56 -8.50
N SER A 427 -6.75 -7.82 -7.40
CA SER A 427 -7.88 -6.93 -7.11
C SER A 427 -7.89 -5.76 -8.12
N LEU A 428 -9.09 -5.46 -8.64
CA LEU A 428 -9.33 -4.37 -9.59
C LEU A 428 -10.24 -3.29 -8.98
N ALA A 429 -11.22 -3.70 -8.18
CA ALA A 429 -12.05 -2.82 -7.38
C ALA A 429 -12.67 -3.61 -6.23
N ALA A 430 -12.92 -2.97 -5.09
CA ALA A 430 -13.64 -3.58 -3.97
C ALA A 430 -14.53 -2.56 -3.26
N GLY A 431 -15.46 -3.05 -2.42
CA GLY A 431 -16.42 -2.21 -1.72
C GLY A 431 -17.49 -1.63 -2.64
N ILE A 432 -17.81 -2.32 -3.74
CA ILE A 432 -18.79 -1.86 -4.72
C ILE A 432 -20.19 -2.22 -4.22
N THR A 433 -21.09 -1.24 -4.19
CA THR A 433 -22.50 -1.43 -3.77
C THR A 433 -23.50 -1.18 -4.89
N ASP A 434 -23.00 -0.89 -6.10
CA ASP A 434 -23.80 -0.74 -7.33
C ASP A 434 -23.60 -1.97 -8.23
N ASN A 435 -24.43 -2.17 -9.24
CA ASN A 435 -24.36 -3.30 -10.17
C ASN A 435 -23.41 -3.05 -11.36
N ARG A 436 -22.57 -2.02 -11.23
CA ARG A 436 -21.66 -1.54 -12.25
C ARG A 436 -20.38 -1.02 -11.61
N CYS A 437 -19.25 -1.28 -12.27
CA CYS A 437 -17.96 -0.73 -11.90
C CYS A 437 -17.20 -0.25 -13.14
N GLU A 438 -16.70 0.98 -13.10
CA GLU A 438 -15.72 1.49 -14.05
C GLU A 438 -14.32 1.35 -13.46
N PHE A 439 -13.34 0.98 -14.28
CA PHE A 439 -11.95 0.86 -13.86
C PHE A 439 -11.01 1.31 -15.00
N SER A 440 -9.78 1.67 -14.65
CA SER A 440 -8.77 2.03 -15.64
C SER A 440 -8.21 0.78 -16.32
N VAL A 441 -8.13 0.78 -17.65
CA VAL A 441 -7.37 -0.28 -18.35
C VAL A 441 -5.87 -0.16 -18.10
N GLU A 442 -5.42 0.96 -17.52
CA GLU A 442 -4.03 1.16 -17.15
C GLU A 442 -3.54 0.22 -16.06
N ASP A 443 -4.46 -0.19 -15.18
CA ASP A 443 -4.21 -1.12 -14.09
C ASP A 443 -4.08 -2.58 -14.55
N LEU A 444 -4.36 -2.86 -15.83
CA LEU A 444 -4.31 -4.20 -16.40
C LEU A 444 -3.00 -4.45 -17.16
N PRO A 445 -2.49 -5.69 -17.16
CA PRO A 445 -1.41 -6.09 -18.07
C PRO A 445 -1.77 -5.74 -19.52
N SER A 446 -0.83 -5.15 -20.25
CA SER A 446 -0.94 -4.89 -21.70
C SER A 446 -0.86 -6.20 -22.49
N ARG A 447 -1.61 -6.30 -23.60
CA ARG A 447 -1.57 -7.45 -24.52
C ARG A 447 -1.78 -8.82 -23.83
N ALA A 448 -2.79 -8.91 -22.98
CA ALA A 448 -3.08 -10.13 -22.23
C ALA A 448 -4.54 -10.56 -22.44
N GLU A 449 -4.75 -11.86 -22.58
CA GLU A 449 -6.06 -12.46 -22.33
C GLU A 449 -6.22 -12.56 -20.81
N LEU A 450 -7.29 -11.96 -20.28
CA LEU A 450 -7.53 -11.85 -18.86
C LEU A 450 -8.83 -12.56 -18.51
N VAL A 451 -8.80 -13.32 -17.42
CA VAL A 451 -10.00 -13.82 -16.75
C VAL A 451 -10.41 -12.77 -15.72
N PHE A 452 -11.63 -12.27 -15.81
CA PHE A 452 -12.23 -11.40 -14.81
C PHE A 452 -13.13 -12.23 -13.91
N ARG A 453 -13.10 -11.95 -12.61
CA ARG A 453 -13.95 -12.59 -11.60
C ARG A 453 -14.66 -11.53 -10.77
N LEU A 454 -15.98 -11.60 -10.77
CA LEU A 454 -16.84 -10.89 -9.83
C LEU A 454 -16.99 -11.75 -8.57
N LEU A 455 -16.86 -11.14 -7.40
CA LEU A 455 -17.19 -11.71 -6.10
C LEU A 455 -18.31 -10.86 -5.50
N VAL A 456 -19.38 -11.49 -5.06
CA VAL A 456 -20.49 -10.82 -4.37
C VAL A 456 -20.63 -11.43 -2.99
N HIS A 457 -20.50 -10.60 -1.97
CA HIS A 457 -20.52 -10.93 -0.56
C HIS A 457 -21.85 -10.50 0.04
N ASP A 458 -22.53 -11.38 0.77
CA ASP A 458 -23.80 -11.10 1.47
C ASP A 458 -23.59 -10.90 2.99
N GLY A 459 -22.35 -10.65 3.42
CA GLY A 459 -21.96 -10.58 4.82
C GLY A 459 -21.71 -11.96 5.48
N PHE A 460 -21.86 -13.06 4.74
CA PHE A 460 -21.58 -14.41 5.24
C PHE A 460 -21.00 -15.37 4.17
N SER A 461 -21.65 -15.46 3.03
CA SER A 461 -21.31 -16.22 1.83
C SER A 461 -20.64 -15.33 0.80
N THR A 462 -20.01 -15.96 -0.20
CA THR A 462 -19.50 -15.26 -1.38
C THR A 462 -19.77 -16.11 -2.60
N VAL A 463 -20.47 -15.54 -3.57
CA VAL A 463 -20.69 -16.15 -4.89
C VAL A 463 -19.80 -15.48 -5.92
N THR A 464 -19.46 -16.23 -6.97
CA THR A 464 -18.52 -15.77 -7.98
C THR A 464 -19.04 -16.01 -9.39
N ALA A 465 -18.77 -15.06 -10.30
CA ALA A 465 -18.97 -15.23 -11.73
C ALA A 465 -17.69 -14.84 -12.48
N GLU A 466 -17.43 -15.48 -13.62
CA GLU A 466 -16.22 -15.23 -14.40
C GLU A 466 -16.54 -14.90 -15.86
N THR A 467 -15.72 -14.05 -16.47
CA THR A 467 -15.77 -13.74 -17.89
C THR A 467 -14.35 -13.48 -18.42
N ARG A 468 -14.18 -13.39 -19.74
CA ARG A 468 -12.88 -13.15 -20.37
C ARG A 468 -12.93 -11.91 -21.24
N ALA A 469 -11.85 -11.13 -21.21
CA ALA A 469 -11.62 -10.06 -22.17
C ALA A 469 -10.12 -9.92 -22.45
N THR A 470 -9.78 -9.38 -23.61
CA THR A 470 -8.40 -9.17 -24.03
C THR A 470 -8.05 -7.70 -23.92
N SER A 471 -6.98 -7.38 -23.19
CA SER A 471 -6.46 -6.02 -23.14
C SER A 471 -5.74 -5.68 -24.44
N ALA A 472 -6.02 -4.49 -24.98
CA ALA A 472 -5.32 -3.96 -26.14
C ALA A 472 -3.84 -3.70 -25.80
N PRO A 473 -2.94 -3.75 -26.80
CA PRO A 473 -1.56 -3.28 -26.61
C PRO A 473 -1.56 -1.79 -26.28
N ARG A 474 -0.76 -1.40 -25.29
CA ARG A 474 -0.57 -0.01 -24.84
C ARG A 474 0.91 0.35 -24.77
N PRO A 475 1.29 1.61 -25.07
CA PRO A 475 2.64 2.12 -24.82
C PRO A 475 3.05 1.90 -23.35
N VAL A 476 4.34 1.78 -23.10
CA VAL A 476 4.88 1.63 -21.74
C VAL A 476 4.53 2.84 -20.86
N GLN A 477 4.20 2.64 -19.60
CA GLN A 477 4.04 3.78 -18.70
C GLN A 477 5.37 4.47 -18.46
N LEU A 478 5.38 5.79 -18.58
CA LEU A 478 6.56 6.64 -18.41
C LEU A 478 6.18 7.83 -17.53
N VAL A 479 7.01 8.12 -16.53
CA VAL A 479 6.73 9.15 -15.52
C VAL A 479 8.02 9.89 -15.18
N VAL A 480 7.97 11.22 -15.13
CA VAL A 480 9.09 12.03 -14.63
C VAL A 480 9.10 12.02 -13.10
N MET A 481 10.21 11.59 -12.53
CA MET A 481 10.42 11.47 -11.07
C MET A 481 11.23 12.65 -10.51
N HIS A 482 12.12 13.23 -11.33
CA HIS A 482 12.85 14.45 -11.03
C HIS A 482 13.31 15.16 -12.33
N PRO A 483 13.24 16.51 -12.40
CA PRO A 483 12.55 17.39 -11.46
C PRO A 483 11.03 17.14 -11.48
N GLN A 484 10.38 17.39 -10.35
CA GLN A 484 8.93 17.23 -10.24
C GLN A 484 8.21 18.45 -10.81
N ASP A 485 6.93 18.27 -11.11
CA ASP A 485 6.09 19.39 -11.51
C ASP A 485 6.05 20.45 -10.39
N GLY A 486 6.35 21.69 -10.73
CA GLY A 486 6.50 22.82 -9.81
C GLY A 486 7.82 22.85 -9.01
N ALA A 487 8.80 21.98 -9.29
CA ALA A 487 10.07 21.99 -8.56
C ALA A 487 10.86 23.28 -8.80
N VAL A 488 11.57 23.73 -7.76
CA VAL A 488 12.50 24.86 -7.83
C VAL A 488 13.93 24.35 -7.74
N VAL A 489 14.77 24.69 -8.72
CA VAL A 489 16.15 24.22 -8.85
C VAL A 489 17.09 25.42 -8.95
N GLY A 490 18.32 25.33 -8.40
CA GLY A 490 19.32 26.37 -8.59
C GLY A 490 19.87 26.36 -10.03
N ALA A 491 19.87 27.51 -10.70
CA ALA A 491 20.46 27.67 -12.02
C ALA A 491 21.95 27.31 -12.00
N GLY A 492 22.42 26.60 -13.04
CA GLY A 492 23.82 26.14 -13.13
C GLY A 492 24.21 25.01 -12.17
N GLN A 493 23.31 24.54 -11.30
CA GLN A 493 23.57 23.40 -10.41
C GLN A 493 23.40 22.06 -11.15
N PRO A 494 24.00 20.97 -10.65
CA PRO A 494 23.70 19.63 -11.13
C PRO A 494 22.20 19.31 -10.98
N LEU A 495 21.58 18.90 -12.09
CA LEU A 495 20.18 18.49 -12.16
C LEU A 495 20.10 17.05 -12.65
N ARG A 496 19.66 16.13 -11.79
CA ARG A 496 19.34 14.77 -12.21
C ARG A 496 18.04 14.76 -13.00
N LEU A 497 18.04 14.21 -14.20
CA LEU A 497 16.85 13.88 -14.97
C LEU A 497 16.54 12.41 -14.73
N TRP A 498 15.45 12.14 -14.03
CA TRP A 498 15.12 10.78 -13.62
C TRP A 498 13.66 10.47 -13.92
N ALA A 499 13.43 9.35 -14.58
CA ALA A 499 12.13 8.83 -14.96
C ALA A 499 11.95 7.41 -14.45
N SER A 500 10.71 7.04 -14.17
CA SER A 500 10.32 5.67 -13.89
C SER A 500 9.53 5.12 -15.08
N THR A 501 9.86 3.88 -15.45
CA THR A 501 9.14 3.12 -16.48
C THR A 501 9.09 1.64 -16.09
N GLU A 502 8.46 0.82 -16.93
CA GLU A 502 8.25 -0.60 -16.69
C GLU A 502 8.43 -1.42 -17.98
N GLY A 503 8.49 -2.74 -17.83
CA GLY A 503 8.53 -3.64 -18.98
C GLY A 503 9.92 -3.86 -19.54
N GLU A 504 9.97 -4.37 -20.77
CA GLU A 504 11.20 -4.77 -21.45
C GLU A 504 12.11 -3.59 -21.78
N VAL A 505 11.57 -2.36 -21.87
CA VAL A 505 12.36 -1.14 -22.14
C VAL A 505 13.40 -0.84 -21.05
N LEU A 506 13.22 -1.37 -19.83
CA LEU A 506 14.24 -1.27 -18.78
C LEU A 506 15.53 -2.04 -19.12
N ALA A 507 15.48 -3.00 -20.05
CA ALA A 507 16.66 -3.69 -20.56
C ALA A 507 17.41 -2.90 -21.65
N GLU A 508 16.78 -1.87 -22.21
CA GLU A 508 17.30 -1.01 -23.29
C GLU A 508 17.16 0.47 -22.90
N PRO A 509 17.88 0.92 -21.84
CA PRO A 509 17.70 2.26 -21.28
C PRO A 509 17.93 3.38 -22.30
N GLU A 510 18.78 3.17 -23.31
CA GLU A 510 19.06 4.11 -24.39
C GLU A 510 17.86 4.52 -25.24
N ARG A 511 16.72 3.80 -25.11
CA ARG A 511 15.44 4.18 -25.73
C ARG A 511 14.84 5.45 -25.12
N GLY A 512 15.24 5.82 -23.90
CA GLY A 512 14.86 7.07 -23.25
C GLY A 512 15.60 8.28 -23.82
N ARG A 513 14.87 9.36 -24.14
CA ARG A 513 15.44 10.64 -24.61
C ARG A 513 14.88 11.80 -23.79
N TRP A 514 15.77 12.63 -23.25
CA TRP A 514 15.41 13.78 -22.44
C TRP A 514 15.52 15.09 -23.22
N TYR A 515 14.54 15.96 -23.03
CA TYR A 515 14.50 17.30 -23.58
C TYR A 515 14.23 18.32 -22.47
N VAL A 516 14.85 19.49 -22.57
CA VAL A 516 14.54 20.69 -21.79
C VAL A 516 14.26 21.82 -22.78
N ASP A 517 13.06 22.41 -22.72
CA ASP A 517 12.62 23.50 -23.63
C ASP A 517 12.92 23.25 -25.12
N GLU A 518 12.64 22.02 -25.58
CA GLU A 518 12.86 21.52 -26.95
C GLU A 518 14.28 21.02 -27.26
N GLU A 519 15.32 21.37 -26.49
CA GLU A 519 16.67 20.86 -26.71
C GLU A 519 16.83 19.46 -26.12
N GLN A 520 17.33 18.50 -26.91
CA GLN A 520 17.67 17.18 -26.38
C GLN A 520 18.95 17.26 -25.53
N VAL A 521 18.82 17.02 -24.23
CA VAL A 521 19.91 17.20 -23.25
C VAL A 521 20.47 15.89 -22.70
N GLY A 522 19.75 14.77 -22.86
CA GLY A 522 20.14 13.51 -22.26
C GLY A 522 19.57 12.26 -22.92
N ARG A 523 20.08 11.10 -22.49
CA ARG A 523 19.63 9.76 -22.93
C ARG A 523 19.53 8.83 -21.73
N GLY A 524 18.67 7.82 -21.79
CA GLY A 524 18.40 6.98 -20.64
C GLY A 524 17.15 7.40 -19.87
N PHE A 525 16.87 6.68 -18.78
CA PHE A 525 15.84 7.05 -17.79
C PHE A 525 16.43 7.70 -16.53
N ASP A 526 17.74 7.88 -16.50
CA ASP A 526 18.49 8.47 -15.40
C ASP A 526 19.75 9.11 -15.99
N ASP A 527 19.82 10.43 -15.98
CA ASP A 527 20.92 11.21 -16.54
C ASP A 527 21.17 12.47 -15.69
N TRP A 528 22.31 13.12 -15.88
CA TRP A 528 22.64 14.36 -15.20
C TRP A 528 22.95 15.47 -16.20
N VAL A 529 22.30 16.61 -16.02
CA VAL A 529 22.52 17.81 -16.81
C VAL A 529 22.86 18.98 -15.90
N VAL A 530 23.29 20.08 -16.49
CA VAL A 530 23.41 21.36 -15.78
C VAL A 530 22.05 22.05 -15.86
N ALA A 531 21.52 22.47 -14.72
CA ALA A 531 20.25 23.21 -14.67
C ALA A 531 20.32 24.47 -15.54
N PRO A 532 19.30 24.75 -16.37
CA PRO A 532 19.29 25.92 -17.24
C PRO A 532 19.35 27.23 -16.46
N ALA A 533 19.59 28.34 -17.18
CA ALA A 533 19.56 29.68 -16.60
C ALA A 533 18.20 29.98 -15.96
N ALA A 534 18.14 30.90 -14.99
CA ALA A 534 16.93 31.22 -14.25
C ALA A 534 15.71 31.49 -15.16
N GLY A 535 14.60 30.81 -14.90
CA GLY A 535 13.39 30.84 -15.72
C GLY A 535 12.43 29.69 -15.44
N GLU A 536 11.31 29.69 -16.16
CA GLU A 536 10.40 28.54 -16.21
C GLU A 536 10.82 27.61 -17.35
N HIS A 537 10.86 26.32 -17.06
CA HIS A 537 11.33 25.29 -17.98
C HIS A 537 10.38 24.10 -18.00
N THR A 538 10.34 23.38 -19.13
CA THR A 538 9.65 22.09 -19.24
C THR A 538 10.68 21.00 -19.51
N VAL A 539 10.71 20.00 -18.64
CA VAL A 539 11.43 18.75 -18.90
C VAL A 539 10.48 17.75 -19.54
N ARG A 540 10.97 17.03 -20.54
CA ARG A 540 10.21 16.01 -21.27
C ARG A 540 11.07 14.78 -21.49
N VAL A 541 10.52 13.61 -21.26
CA VAL A 541 11.14 12.33 -21.61
C VAL A 541 10.27 11.58 -22.60
N GLU A 542 10.91 11.04 -23.64
CA GLU A 542 10.29 10.15 -24.62
C GLU A 542 10.87 8.76 -24.51
N CYS A 543 10.04 7.75 -24.75
CA CYS A 543 10.47 6.37 -24.92
C CYS A 543 9.70 5.72 -26.06
N ASP A 544 10.42 5.24 -27.08
CA ASP A 544 9.81 4.42 -28.12
C ASP A 544 9.76 2.97 -27.67
N SER A 545 8.58 2.36 -27.68
CA SER A 545 8.35 0.94 -27.39
C SER A 545 7.72 0.25 -28.61
N ASP A 546 7.69 -1.08 -28.61
CA ASP A 546 7.06 -1.85 -29.69
C ASP A 546 5.53 -1.63 -29.77
N THR A 547 4.95 -1.09 -28.70
CA THR A 547 3.53 -0.76 -28.58
C THR A 547 3.23 0.73 -28.80
N GLY A 548 4.25 1.54 -29.12
CA GLY A 548 4.12 2.97 -29.41
C GLY A 548 5.10 3.84 -28.63
N THR A 549 5.03 5.15 -28.86
CA THR A 549 5.86 6.14 -28.16
C THR A 549 5.14 6.64 -26.90
N SER A 550 5.84 6.63 -25.78
CA SER A 550 5.40 7.21 -24.51
C SER A 550 6.11 8.52 -24.25
N VAL A 551 5.39 9.51 -23.74
CA VAL A 551 5.92 10.83 -23.41
C VAL A 551 5.48 11.21 -22.00
N ALA A 552 6.39 11.74 -21.19
CA ALA A 552 6.09 12.31 -19.89
C ALA A 552 6.75 13.67 -19.75
N GLU A 553 6.08 14.60 -19.07
CA GLU A 553 6.52 15.98 -18.91
C GLU A 553 6.36 16.45 -17.46
N ALA A 554 7.22 17.39 -17.05
CA ALA A 554 7.09 18.12 -15.81
C ALA A 554 7.59 19.55 -16.01
N ARG A 555 6.97 20.52 -15.32
CA ARG A 555 7.42 21.91 -15.32
C ARG A 555 8.26 22.19 -14.08
N PHE A 556 9.34 22.94 -14.23
CA PHE A 556 10.17 23.35 -13.10
C PHE A 556 10.67 24.77 -13.29
N THR A 557 11.01 25.44 -12.21
CA THR A 557 11.58 26.79 -12.21
C THR A 557 13.03 26.71 -11.78
N THR A 558 13.91 27.37 -12.52
CA THR A 558 15.29 27.61 -12.08
C THR A 558 15.39 29.01 -11.49
N VAL A 559 16.13 29.14 -10.40
CA VAL A 559 16.41 30.42 -9.73
C VAL A 559 17.92 30.63 -9.64
N ASP A 560 18.38 31.87 -9.77
CA ASP A 560 19.81 32.17 -9.61
C ASP A 560 20.29 31.67 -8.24
N SER A 561 21.41 30.95 -8.24
CA SER A 561 22.05 30.53 -6.99
C SER A 561 22.58 31.76 -6.25
N GLU A 562 22.15 31.96 -5.01
CA GLU A 562 22.74 32.98 -4.11
C GLU A 562 24.25 32.77 -3.85
#